data_AF-A0A7W1PLA2-F1
#
_entry.id   AF-A0A7W1PLA2-F1
#
_cell.length_a   1.000
_cell.length_b   1.000
_cell.length_c   1.000
_cell.angle_alpha   90.00
_cell.angle_beta   90.00
_cell.angle_gamma   90.00
#
_symmetry.space_group_name_H-M   'P 1'
#
loop_
_entity.id
_entity.type
_entity.pdbx_description
1 polymer ?
#
loop_
_entity_poly.entity_id
_entity_poly.type
_entity_poly.pdbx_seq_one_letter_code
_entity_poly.pdbx_strand_id
1 'polypeptide(L)'
;MRVPHFARRSLAALALTAAAAGCGGGDSNAPDAPFDPAGTTSDVGAMGASFDSPVMEGYASASEGISAVLGASPAAAAIMVTPTKALLTGAGLGAGHYAAAVAKAYARPTGVIRPSLSTAAILDEHLGVTFVYDTATDGYEASDLSGAPADGARFIVYAVDPISGSPIEPLVEVGYADIVTTESASAATVRVELVSAGVTYLDYAVGLTANSSAITIDVSGFVTNGDDRVNFDLDTRLTSEAVVLDYSLTVPTRGGFRIDFEGEANAATVTTTLEARGPHGTVTIAGSQSATTGSYEVEVNGALFATITLSEGQAPVIAGADGEALTEAELNALAALFAVFTEGFGFFQDLLAPVGS
;
A
#
# COMPACT_ATOMS: atom_id res chain seq x y z
N MET A 1 -15.39 -36.86 -4.07
CA MET A 1 -14.04 -36.27 -4.18
C MET A 1 -14.17 -34.91 -4.86
N ARG A 2 -14.22 -33.86 -4.05
CA ARG A 2 -14.17 -32.45 -4.44
C ARG A 2 -13.40 -31.76 -3.32
N VAL A 3 -12.23 -31.25 -3.62
CA VAL A 3 -11.41 -30.46 -2.70
C VAL A 3 -12.18 -29.14 -2.43
N PRO A 4 -12.53 -28.80 -1.17
CA PRO A 4 -13.34 -27.62 -0.91
C PRO A 4 -12.46 -26.38 -0.70
N HIS A 5 -12.55 -25.42 -1.63
CA HIS A 5 -12.77 -23.96 -1.48
C HIS A 5 -12.25 -23.14 -0.27
N PHE A 6 -11.43 -23.67 0.64
CA PHE A 6 -11.07 -23.05 1.92
C PHE A 6 -9.60 -22.57 2.02
N ALA A 7 -8.94 -22.28 0.90
CA ALA A 7 -7.77 -21.38 0.85
C ALA A 7 -8.15 -19.90 1.12
N ARG A 8 -9.27 -19.66 1.83
CA ARG A 8 -10.02 -18.41 1.74
C ARG A 8 -10.28 -17.70 3.05
N ARG A 9 -9.99 -18.28 4.22
CA ARG A 9 -10.18 -17.59 5.51
C ARG A 9 -9.19 -18.13 6.56
N SER A 10 -8.16 -17.34 6.82
CA SER A 10 -7.48 -17.18 8.12
C SER A 10 -7.24 -18.45 8.94
N LEU A 11 -6.02 -18.98 8.88
CA LEU A 11 -5.48 -19.86 9.92
C LEU A 11 -4.32 -19.16 10.63
N ALA A 12 -4.68 -18.43 11.68
CA ALA A 12 -3.81 -18.20 12.81
C ALA A 12 -3.57 -19.56 13.52
N ALA A 13 -2.30 -19.98 13.61
CA ALA A 13 -1.66 -20.63 14.76
C ALA A 13 -0.36 -21.37 14.35
N LEU A 14 0.76 -20.68 14.58
CA LEU A 14 2.13 -21.11 14.91
C LEU A 14 2.65 -22.54 14.65
N ALA A 15 3.93 -22.49 14.25
CA ALA A 15 5.06 -23.39 14.53
C ALA A 15 5.38 -24.46 13.47
N LEU A 16 6.35 -24.15 12.61
CA LEU A 16 7.30 -25.14 12.10
C LEU A 16 8.71 -24.53 12.04
N THR A 17 9.58 -24.97 12.96
CA THR A 17 11.04 -24.88 12.79
C THR A 17 11.45 -25.86 11.69
N ALA A 18 11.63 -25.38 10.46
CA ALA A 18 12.33 -26.11 9.42
C ALA A 18 13.75 -25.54 9.31
N ALA A 19 14.71 -26.19 9.97
CA ALA A 19 16.12 -25.97 9.71
C ALA A 19 16.43 -26.54 8.31
N ALA A 20 16.27 -25.72 7.28
CA ALA A 20 16.85 -26.01 5.97
C ALA A 20 18.35 -25.71 6.02
N ALA A 21 19.13 -26.69 6.50
CA ALA A 21 20.56 -26.73 6.23
C ALA A 21 20.76 -27.13 4.75
N GLY A 22 20.69 -26.15 3.86
CA GLY A 22 21.03 -26.28 2.44
C GLY A 22 22.31 -25.50 2.14
N CYS A 23 23.45 -26.18 2.22
CA CYS A 23 24.74 -25.69 1.73
C CYS A 23 24.74 -25.60 0.18
N GLY A 24 25.36 -24.56 -0.38
CA GLY A 24 25.93 -24.67 -1.74
C GLY A 24 26.06 -23.41 -2.59
N GLY A 25 26.84 -22.44 -2.13
CA GLY A 25 27.73 -21.54 -2.90
C GLY A 25 27.32 -20.99 -4.28
N GLY A 26 27.31 -19.66 -4.38
CA GLY A 26 27.51 -18.96 -5.65
C GLY A 26 27.10 -17.48 -5.60
N ASP A 27 28.06 -16.61 -5.32
CA ASP A 27 28.14 -15.18 -5.68
C ASP A 27 26.81 -14.40 -5.85
N SER A 28 26.07 -14.21 -4.76
CA SER A 28 25.01 -13.21 -4.69
C SER A 28 25.29 -12.27 -3.50
N ASN A 29 25.00 -10.98 -3.66
CA ASN A 29 25.03 -10.00 -2.55
C ASN A 29 23.90 -10.26 -1.52
N ALA A 30 23.38 -11.49 -1.45
CA ALA A 30 22.32 -11.88 -0.54
C ALA A 30 22.90 -12.03 0.89
N PRO A 31 22.09 -11.77 1.94
CA PRO A 31 22.52 -12.00 3.31
C PRO A 31 22.93 -13.46 3.53
N ASP A 32 24.11 -13.70 4.13
CA ASP A 32 24.62 -15.03 4.49
C ASP A 32 23.74 -15.76 5.54
N ALA A 33 22.72 -15.10 6.08
CA ALA A 33 21.83 -15.67 7.08
C ALA A 33 20.92 -16.74 6.45
N PRO A 34 20.77 -17.92 7.09
CA PRO A 34 19.73 -18.88 6.71
C PRO A 34 18.37 -18.18 6.71
N PHE A 35 17.54 -18.52 5.72
CA PHE A 35 16.18 -17.98 5.66
C PHE A 35 15.42 -18.33 6.94
N ASP A 36 14.87 -17.31 7.59
CA ASP A 36 14.07 -17.41 8.81
C ASP A 36 12.64 -16.90 8.52
N PRO A 37 11.71 -17.81 8.17
CA PRO A 37 10.34 -17.44 7.86
C PRO A 37 9.64 -16.77 9.05
N ALA A 38 9.93 -17.18 10.28
CA ALA A 38 9.28 -16.64 11.47
C ALA A 38 9.73 -15.20 11.73
N GLY A 39 11.03 -14.92 11.60
CA GLY A 39 11.57 -13.57 11.65
C GLY A 39 11.01 -12.67 10.55
N THR A 40 10.96 -13.18 9.31
CA THR A 40 10.38 -12.46 8.16
C THR A 40 8.90 -12.11 8.40
N THR A 41 8.09 -13.05 8.88
CA THR A 41 6.69 -12.79 9.25
C THR A 41 6.57 -11.77 10.39
N SER A 42 7.50 -11.77 11.36
CA SER A 42 7.52 -10.76 12.41
C SER A 42 7.80 -9.35 11.87
N ASP A 43 8.71 -9.22 10.91
CA ASP A 43 9.05 -7.94 10.29
C ASP A 43 7.87 -7.39 9.46
N VAL A 44 7.17 -8.26 8.74
CA VAL A 44 5.96 -7.91 7.99
C VAL A 44 4.83 -7.51 8.93
N GLY A 45 4.68 -8.22 10.05
CA GLY A 45 3.73 -7.84 11.10
C GLY A 45 4.04 -6.46 11.70
N ALA A 46 5.31 -6.13 11.90
CA ALA A 46 5.72 -4.79 12.35
C ALA A 46 5.46 -3.70 11.31
N MET A 47 5.63 -4.02 10.02
CA MET A 47 5.24 -3.11 8.94
C MET A 47 3.74 -2.79 9.01
N GLY A 48 2.87 -3.81 9.19
CA GLY A 48 1.44 -3.61 9.38
C GLY A 48 1.12 -2.81 10.66
N ALA A 49 1.76 -3.17 11.78
CA ALA A 49 1.56 -2.50 13.06
C ALA A 49 1.98 -1.03 13.07
N SER A 50 2.83 -0.58 12.13
CA SER A 50 3.22 0.84 12.02
C SER A 50 2.05 1.78 11.72
N PHE A 51 0.93 1.25 11.23
CA PHE A 51 -0.31 2.00 11.00
C PHE A 51 -1.23 2.01 12.23
N ASP A 52 -0.96 1.14 13.21
CA ASP A 52 -1.79 0.98 14.40
C ASP A 52 -1.47 2.09 15.40
N SER A 53 -2.19 3.20 15.29
CA SER A 53 -2.18 4.24 16.30
C SER A 53 -3.55 4.94 16.41
N PRO A 54 -3.91 5.45 17.60
CA PRO A 54 -5.19 6.15 17.77
C PRO A 54 -5.36 7.36 16.84
N VAL A 55 -4.27 8.06 16.51
CA VAL A 55 -4.32 9.21 15.58
C VAL A 55 -4.55 8.75 14.14
N MET A 56 -3.97 7.61 13.72
CA MET A 56 -4.22 7.03 12.40
C MET A 56 -5.66 6.54 12.26
N GLU A 57 -6.23 5.93 13.31
CA GLU A 57 -7.65 5.54 13.33
C GLU A 57 -8.58 6.76 13.21
N GLY A 58 -8.29 7.83 13.97
CA GLY A 58 -9.02 9.09 13.86
C GLY A 58 -8.90 9.71 12.47
N TYR A 59 -7.71 9.66 11.88
CA TYR A 59 -7.46 10.21 10.54
C TYR A 59 -8.19 9.41 9.45
N ALA A 60 -8.19 8.08 9.53
CA ALA A 60 -8.93 7.21 8.63
C ALA A 60 -10.45 7.42 8.72
N SER A 61 -10.98 7.80 9.88
CA SER A 61 -12.39 8.21 10.02
C SER A 61 -12.64 9.60 9.42
N ALA A 62 -11.69 10.52 9.57
CA ALA A 62 -11.79 11.89 9.07
C ALA A 62 -11.71 12.00 7.53
N SER A 63 -11.03 11.07 6.86
CA SER A 63 -10.63 11.19 5.44
C SER A 63 -11.79 11.47 4.48
N GLU A 64 -12.99 10.92 4.72
CA GLU A 64 -14.18 11.19 3.91
C GLU A 64 -14.66 12.64 4.07
N GLY A 65 -14.76 13.12 5.31
CA GLY A 65 -15.13 14.51 5.60
C GLY A 65 -14.11 15.51 5.08
N ILE A 66 -12.81 15.20 5.18
CA ILE A 66 -11.73 16.01 4.59
C ILE A 66 -11.90 16.06 3.06
N SER A 67 -12.12 14.93 2.41
CA SER A 67 -12.33 14.85 0.96
C SER A 67 -13.57 15.64 0.53
N ALA A 68 -14.65 15.62 1.31
CA ALA A 68 -15.85 16.41 1.06
C ALA A 68 -15.57 17.92 1.09
N VAL A 69 -14.76 18.40 2.05
CA VAL A 69 -14.33 19.80 2.14
C VAL A 69 -13.46 20.19 0.94
N LEU A 70 -12.52 19.33 0.54
CA LEU A 70 -11.62 19.62 -0.58
C LEU A 70 -12.27 19.43 -1.96
N GLY A 71 -13.45 18.80 -2.03
CA GLY A 71 -14.22 18.62 -3.26
C GLY A 71 -13.54 17.72 -4.29
N ALA A 72 -13.79 17.94 -5.58
CA ALA A 72 -13.19 17.16 -6.68
C ALA A 72 -11.78 17.65 -7.07
N SER A 73 -10.97 18.05 -6.09
CA SER A 73 -9.63 18.61 -6.30
C SER A 73 -8.54 17.53 -6.34
N PRO A 74 -7.36 17.83 -6.91
CA PRO A 74 -6.18 16.99 -6.76
C PRO A 74 -5.83 16.66 -5.29
N ALA A 75 -6.09 17.58 -4.35
CA ALA A 75 -5.88 17.35 -2.93
C ALA A 75 -6.80 16.24 -2.37
N ALA A 76 -8.08 16.26 -2.75
CA ALA A 76 -9.02 15.19 -2.39
C ALA A 76 -8.58 13.82 -2.93
N ALA A 77 -8.04 13.78 -4.16
CA ALA A 77 -7.52 12.53 -4.73
C ALA A 77 -6.30 11.99 -3.98
N ALA A 78 -5.46 12.84 -3.41
CA ALA A 78 -4.32 12.42 -2.61
C ALA A 78 -4.70 11.95 -1.19
N ILE A 79 -5.78 12.49 -0.61
CA ILE A 79 -6.39 11.95 0.61
C ILE A 79 -7.07 10.61 0.33
N MET A 80 -7.62 10.43 -0.87
CA MET A 80 -8.12 9.11 -1.27
C MET A 80 -7.01 8.04 -1.32
N VAL A 81 -5.73 8.43 -1.35
CA VAL A 81 -4.54 7.57 -1.29
C VAL A 81 -4.03 7.41 0.16
N THR A 82 -4.90 7.60 1.16
CA THR A 82 -4.56 7.32 2.56
C THR A 82 -4.76 5.84 2.89
N PRO A 83 -3.98 5.27 3.83
CA PRO A 83 -4.19 3.91 4.30
C PRO A 83 -5.60 3.77 4.88
N THR A 84 -6.49 3.11 4.13
CA THR A 84 -7.92 3.03 4.46
C THR A 84 -8.19 2.09 5.63
N LYS A 85 -9.41 2.12 6.19
CA LYS A 85 -9.93 1.13 7.16
C LYS A 85 -9.82 -0.33 6.66
N ALA A 86 -9.57 -0.55 5.36
CA ALA A 86 -9.22 -1.86 4.81
C ALA A 86 -7.90 -2.40 5.39
N LEU A 87 -6.91 -1.55 5.68
CA LEU A 87 -5.70 -1.93 6.43
C LEU A 87 -6.08 -2.56 7.78
N LEU A 88 -7.06 -1.98 8.46
CA LEU A 88 -7.50 -2.41 9.80
C LEU A 88 -8.46 -3.61 9.76
N THR A 89 -9.03 -3.94 8.59
CA THR A 89 -10.11 -4.96 8.47
C THR A 89 -9.84 -6.09 7.48
N GLY A 90 -8.73 -6.06 6.72
CA GLY A 90 -8.17 -7.20 5.97
C GLY A 90 -8.95 -7.64 4.72
N ALA A 91 -9.68 -6.75 4.05
CA ALA A 91 -10.55 -7.09 2.92
C ALA A 91 -9.84 -7.00 1.55
N GLY A 92 -9.10 -8.05 1.17
CA GLY A 92 -8.28 -8.10 -0.06
C GLY A 92 -9.05 -8.19 -1.40
N LEU A 93 -9.39 -7.03 -1.99
CA LEU A 93 -9.93 -6.91 -3.37
C LEU A 93 -9.29 -5.78 -4.21
N GLY A 94 -8.15 -5.21 -3.80
CA GLY A 94 -7.74 -3.85 -4.19
C GLY A 94 -7.21 -3.62 -5.62
N ALA A 95 -6.36 -4.47 -6.23
CA ALA A 95 -5.57 -4.05 -7.41
C ALA A 95 -6.40 -3.79 -8.69
N GLY A 96 -7.36 -4.66 -9.00
CA GLY A 96 -8.22 -4.50 -10.18
C GLY A 96 -9.19 -3.33 -10.05
N HIS A 97 -9.69 -3.09 -8.83
CA HIS A 97 -10.54 -1.95 -8.51
C HIS A 97 -9.75 -0.64 -8.48
N TYR A 98 -8.51 -0.67 -7.99
CA TYR A 98 -7.56 0.44 -7.98
C TYR A 98 -7.20 0.89 -9.40
N ALA A 99 -6.72 -0.03 -10.25
CA ALA A 99 -6.38 0.29 -11.63
C ALA A 99 -7.60 0.82 -12.40
N ALA A 100 -8.80 0.28 -12.15
CA ALA A 100 -10.03 0.78 -12.74
C ALA A 100 -10.45 2.16 -12.20
N ALA A 101 -10.23 2.46 -10.92
CA ALA A 101 -10.55 3.75 -10.32
C ALA A 101 -9.58 4.85 -10.77
N VAL A 102 -8.27 4.57 -10.79
CA VAL A 102 -7.24 5.48 -11.33
C VAL A 102 -7.49 5.71 -12.83
N ALA A 103 -7.71 4.65 -13.60
CA ALA A 103 -8.05 4.78 -15.01
C ALA A 103 -9.35 5.56 -15.21
N LYS A 104 -10.37 5.39 -14.36
CA LYS A 104 -11.62 6.16 -14.47
C LYS A 104 -11.46 7.64 -14.08
N ALA A 105 -10.62 7.93 -13.09
CA ALA A 105 -10.33 9.30 -12.67
C ALA A 105 -9.52 10.07 -13.73
N TYR A 106 -8.62 9.38 -14.46
CA TYR A 106 -7.62 10.05 -15.30
C TYR A 106 -7.62 9.67 -16.79
N ALA A 107 -8.23 8.54 -17.18
CA ALA A 107 -8.41 8.14 -18.58
C ALA A 107 -9.86 8.44 -19.03
N ARG A 108 -10.04 9.55 -19.76
CA ARG A 108 -11.30 9.82 -20.47
C ARG A 108 -11.47 8.86 -21.65
N PRO A 109 -12.72 8.54 -22.06
CA PRO A 109 -13.03 7.49 -23.05
C PRO A 109 -12.50 7.70 -24.49
N THR A 110 -11.75 8.78 -24.75
CA THR A 110 -11.21 9.09 -26.08
C THR A 110 -9.76 8.62 -26.30
N GLY A 111 -9.14 7.92 -25.33
CA GLY A 111 -7.75 7.45 -25.46
C GLY A 111 -6.70 8.57 -25.49
N VAL A 112 -7.10 9.80 -25.17
CA VAL A 112 -6.21 10.96 -25.04
C VAL A 112 -6.14 11.31 -23.57
N ILE A 113 -4.98 11.09 -22.97
CA ILE A 113 -4.63 11.55 -21.63
C ILE A 113 -4.54 13.08 -21.69
N ARG A 114 -5.54 13.78 -21.14
CA ARG A 114 -5.51 15.24 -20.97
C ARG A 114 -5.62 15.56 -19.48
N PRO A 115 -4.50 15.61 -18.73
CA PRO A 115 -4.52 16.22 -17.42
C PRO A 115 -4.88 17.69 -17.59
N SER A 116 -6.09 18.09 -17.22
CA SER A 116 -6.37 19.49 -16.95
C SER A 116 -6.32 19.63 -15.45
N LEU A 117 -5.12 19.85 -14.90
CA LEU A 117 -4.92 20.28 -13.50
C LEU A 117 -5.21 21.78 -13.38
N SER A 118 -6.26 22.24 -14.05
CA SER A 118 -6.61 23.66 -14.16
C SER A 118 -7.43 24.18 -12.99
N THR A 119 -7.75 23.31 -12.04
CA THR A 119 -8.50 23.64 -10.83
C THR A 119 -7.54 23.57 -9.67
N ALA A 120 -7.54 24.60 -8.83
CA ALA A 120 -6.71 24.63 -7.62
C ALA A 120 -6.99 23.40 -6.75
N ALA A 121 -5.93 22.78 -6.25
CA ALA A 121 -5.97 21.68 -5.29
C ALA A 121 -6.75 22.03 -4.02
N ILE A 122 -6.58 23.26 -3.52
CA ILE A 122 -7.28 23.78 -2.36
C ILE A 122 -7.90 25.10 -2.82
N LEU A 123 -9.19 25.29 -2.53
CA LEU A 123 -9.87 26.54 -2.83
C LEU A 123 -9.23 27.68 -2.03
N ASP A 124 -9.14 28.88 -2.61
CA ASP A 124 -8.52 30.05 -1.95
C ASP A 124 -9.16 30.34 -0.57
N GLU A 125 -10.47 30.08 -0.43
CA GLU A 125 -11.21 30.24 0.83
C GLU A 125 -10.86 29.22 1.91
N HIS A 126 -10.14 28.15 1.58
CA HIS A 126 -9.67 27.11 2.51
C HIS A 126 -8.18 27.25 2.87
N LEU A 127 -7.44 28.14 2.22
CA LEU A 127 -6.02 28.35 2.50
C LEU A 127 -5.81 29.03 3.86
N GLY A 128 -4.94 28.46 4.70
CA GLY A 128 -4.71 28.94 6.06
C GLY A 128 -5.86 28.68 7.02
N VAL A 129 -6.83 27.85 6.65
CA VAL A 129 -8.01 27.55 7.47
C VAL A 129 -7.84 26.25 8.23
N THR A 130 -8.23 26.28 9.51
CA THR A 130 -8.36 25.08 10.34
C THR A 130 -9.82 24.64 10.37
N PHE A 131 -10.07 23.38 10.01
CA PHE A 131 -11.37 22.74 10.04
C PHE A 131 -11.52 21.85 11.29
N VAL A 132 -12.69 21.90 11.91
CA VAL A 132 -13.07 21.08 13.09
C VAL A 132 -14.30 20.26 12.76
N TYR A 133 -14.46 19.10 13.40
CA TYR A 133 -15.64 18.26 13.21
C TYR A 133 -16.83 18.85 13.98
N ASP A 134 -17.96 19.04 13.31
CA ASP A 134 -19.24 19.40 13.92
C ASP A 134 -20.15 18.17 13.97
N THR A 135 -20.51 17.75 15.20
CA THR A 135 -21.40 16.61 15.43
C THR A 135 -22.85 16.92 15.07
N ALA A 136 -23.24 18.19 14.91
CA ALA A 136 -24.59 18.56 14.48
C ALA A 136 -24.80 18.39 12.97
N THR A 137 -23.77 18.67 12.17
CA THR A 137 -23.81 18.56 10.71
C THR A 137 -23.13 17.29 10.18
N ASP A 138 -22.47 16.54 11.06
CA ASP A 138 -21.75 15.29 10.76
C ASP A 138 -20.65 15.52 9.70
N GLY A 139 -19.89 16.61 9.87
CA GLY A 139 -18.90 17.04 8.88
C GLY A 139 -17.88 18.04 9.42
N TYR A 140 -16.89 18.36 8.59
CA TYR A 140 -15.87 19.35 8.91
C TYR A 140 -16.32 20.76 8.54
N GLU A 141 -16.18 21.69 9.48
CA GLU A 141 -16.50 23.11 9.29
C GLU A 141 -15.29 23.99 9.61
N ALA A 142 -15.21 25.13 8.92
CA ALA A 142 -14.15 26.11 9.17
C ALA A 142 -14.26 26.67 10.60
N SER A 143 -13.11 26.85 11.24
CA SER A 143 -13.00 27.40 12.60
C SER A 143 -12.06 28.60 12.65
N ASP A 144 -12.12 29.34 13.75
CA ASP A 144 -11.19 30.45 14.04
C ASP A 144 -9.84 29.97 14.63
N LEU A 145 -9.60 28.64 14.67
CA LEU A 145 -8.34 28.10 15.21
C LEU A 145 -7.16 28.46 14.31
N SER A 146 -6.13 29.03 14.90
CA SER A 146 -4.86 29.32 14.23
C SER A 146 -3.98 28.09 14.12
N GLY A 147 -3.06 28.09 13.15
CA GLY A 147 -1.99 27.10 13.05
C GLY A 147 -1.94 26.36 11.72
N ALA A 148 -2.99 26.47 10.91
CA ALA A 148 -3.00 25.92 9.56
C ALA A 148 -1.89 26.55 8.68
N PRO A 149 -1.29 25.76 7.77
CA PRO A 149 -0.33 26.27 6.78
C PRO A 149 -0.95 27.34 5.89
N ALA A 150 -0.21 28.40 5.57
CA ALA A 150 -0.73 29.51 4.77
C ALA A 150 -1.09 29.10 3.32
N ASP A 151 -0.44 28.05 2.81
CA ASP A 151 -0.59 27.45 1.49
C ASP A 151 -1.33 26.10 1.54
N GLY A 152 -2.02 25.83 2.66
CA GLY A 152 -2.71 24.56 2.90
C GLY A 152 -3.95 24.71 3.78
N ALA A 153 -4.46 23.58 4.23
CA ALA A 153 -5.55 23.50 5.20
C ALA A 153 -5.17 22.55 6.34
N ARG A 154 -5.71 22.78 7.52
CA ARG A 154 -5.55 21.91 8.69
C ARG A 154 -6.89 21.29 9.06
N PHE A 155 -6.89 20.01 9.42
CA PHE A 155 -8.07 19.31 9.92
C PHE A 155 -7.75 18.74 11.30
N ILE A 156 -8.57 19.06 12.31
CA ILE A 156 -8.42 18.49 13.65
C ILE A 156 -8.93 17.04 13.63
N VAL A 157 -8.13 16.11 14.13
CA VAL A 157 -8.43 14.68 14.14
C VAL A 157 -8.88 14.27 15.54
N TYR A 158 -9.95 13.47 15.61
CA TYR A 158 -10.61 13.08 16.86
C TYR A 158 -10.53 11.57 17.11
N ALA A 159 -10.56 11.18 18.39
CA ALA A 159 -10.67 9.79 18.80
C ALA A 159 -12.00 9.20 18.33
N VAL A 160 -11.98 7.93 17.92
CA VAL A 160 -13.13 7.22 17.35
C VAL A 160 -13.54 6.03 18.20
N ASP A 161 -14.83 5.68 18.16
CA ASP A 161 -15.30 4.42 18.72
C ASP A 161 -14.84 3.28 17.80
N PRO A 162 -14.14 2.26 18.32
CA PRO A 162 -13.54 1.21 17.49
C PRO A 162 -14.58 0.30 16.81
N ILE A 163 -15.84 0.33 17.26
CA ILE A 163 -16.93 -0.46 16.69
C ILE A 163 -17.62 0.32 15.57
N SER A 164 -18.02 1.57 15.81
CA SER A 164 -18.70 2.38 14.79
C SER A 164 -17.72 3.00 13.79
N GLY A 165 -16.51 3.35 14.22
CA GLY A 165 -15.54 4.16 13.49
C GLY A 165 -15.89 5.65 13.43
N SER A 166 -16.90 6.11 14.19
CA SER A 166 -17.29 7.52 14.29
C SER A 166 -16.57 8.21 15.45
N PRO A 167 -16.38 9.55 15.40
CA PRO A 167 -15.84 10.31 16.54
C PRO A 167 -16.61 10.05 17.84
N ILE A 168 -15.89 9.90 18.96
CA ILE A 168 -16.49 9.73 20.29
C ILE A 168 -17.06 11.08 20.75
N GLU A 169 -18.27 11.05 21.33
CA GLU A 169 -18.87 12.21 21.98
C GLU A 169 -18.78 12.12 23.52
N PRO A 170 -18.31 13.17 24.22
CA PRO A 170 -17.81 14.45 23.70
C PRO A 170 -16.50 14.29 22.92
N LEU A 171 -16.30 15.14 21.89
CA LEU A 171 -15.13 15.10 21.02
C LEU A 171 -13.82 15.16 21.81
N VAL A 172 -12.91 14.23 21.50
CA VAL A 172 -11.55 14.17 22.06
C VAL A 172 -10.56 14.35 20.93
N GLU A 173 -9.87 15.48 20.88
CA GLU A 173 -8.79 15.73 19.92
C GLU A 173 -7.63 14.77 20.18
N VAL A 174 -7.18 14.10 19.12
CA VAL A 174 -6.00 13.21 19.15
C VAL A 174 -4.86 13.72 18.29
N GLY A 175 -5.09 14.71 17.42
CA GLY A 175 -4.06 15.29 16.58
C GLY A 175 -4.63 16.22 15.51
N TYR A 176 -3.84 16.49 14.48
CA TYR A 176 -4.28 17.22 13.30
C TYR A 176 -3.59 16.69 12.05
N ALA A 177 -4.26 16.85 10.90
CA ALA A 177 -3.72 16.60 9.58
C ALA A 177 -3.58 17.92 8.81
N ASP A 178 -2.36 18.24 8.39
CA ASP A 178 -2.07 19.35 7.49
C ASP A 178 -1.99 18.85 6.06
N ILE A 179 -2.62 19.59 5.15
CA ILE A 179 -2.65 19.28 3.72
C ILE A 179 -2.16 20.50 2.97
N VAL A 180 -1.02 20.35 2.31
CA VAL A 180 -0.35 21.43 1.56
C VAL A 180 -0.23 21.00 0.12
N THR A 181 -0.47 21.94 -0.80
CA THR A 181 -0.42 21.62 -2.23
C THR A 181 0.44 22.58 -3.00
N THR A 182 1.21 22.04 -3.95
CA THR A 182 1.98 22.81 -4.93
C THR A 182 1.56 22.38 -6.31
N GLU A 183 1.15 23.34 -7.14
CA GLU A 183 0.60 23.04 -8.47
C GLU A 183 1.25 23.86 -9.57
N SER A 184 1.23 23.28 -10.76
CA SER A 184 1.62 23.88 -12.03
C SER A 184 0.68 23.40 -13.13
N ALA A 185 0.87 23.90 -14.37
CA ALA A 185 0.03 23.51 -15.49
C ALA A 185 0.10 22.01 -15.86
N SER A 186 1.15 21.29 -15.43
CA SER A 186 1.41 19.89 -15.82
C SER A 186 1.78 18.97 -14.67
N ALA A 187 1.84 19.49 -13.45
CA ALA A 187 2.19 18.72 -12.26
C ALA A 187 1.46 19.27 -11.03
N ALA A 188 1.02 18.38 -10.16
CA ALA A 188 0.52 18.69 -8.83
C ALA A 188 1.25 17.83 -7.81
N THR A 189 1.54 18.41 -6.65
CA THR A 189 2.06 17.70 -5.49
C THR A 189 1.19 18.04 -4.29
N VAL A 190 0.70 17.02 -3.61
CA VAL A 190 -0.07 17.15 -2.38
C VAL A 190 0.73 16.50 -1.28
N ARG A 191 1.04 17.24 -0.21
CA ARG A 191 1.67 16.70 0.99
C ARG A 191 0.65 16.63 2.10
N VAL A 192 0.64 15.51 2.81
CA VAL A 192 -0.18 15.27 3.99
C VAL A 192 0.75 15.00 5.16
N GLU A 193 0.56 15.73 6.26
CA GLU A 193 1.29 15.55 7.51
C GLU A 193 0.30 15.34 8.68
N LEU A 194 0.35 14.19 9.34
CA LEU A 194 -0.45 13.86 10.52
C LEU A 194 0.40 13.96 11.78
N VAL A 195 0.00 14.82 12.71
CA VAL A 195 0.74 15.09 13.94
C VAL A 195 -0.12 14.84 15.17
N SER A 196 0.43 14.15 16.17
CA SER A 196 -0.15 14.01 17.50
C SER A 196 0.90 14.26 18.57
N ALA A 197 0.57 15.09 19.57
CA ALA A 197 1.47 15.43 20.68
C ALA A 197 2.89 15.88 20.26
N GLY A 198 3.02 16.50 19.08
CA GLY A 198 4.30 16.95 18.52
C GLY A 198 5.13 15.87 17.82
N VAL A 199 4.58 14.66 17.64
CA VAL A 199 5.17 13.57 16.85
C VAL A 199 4.41 13.46 15.53
N THR A 200 5.14 13.39 14.42
CA THR A 200 4.58 13.14 13.08
C THR A 200 4.40 11.64 12.88
N TYR A 201 3.15 11.20 12.79
CA TYR A 201 2.77 9.79 12.60
C TYR A 201 2.67 9.40 11.14
N LEU A 202 2.37 10.35 10.25
CA LEU A 202 2.29 10.16 8.81
C LEU A 202 2.81 11.42 8.13
N ASP A 203 3.69 11.27 7.15
CA ASP A 203 4.15 12.36 6.29
C ASP A 203 4.43 11.79 4.92
N TYR A 204 3.63 12.18 3.93
CA TYR A 204 3.80 11.72 2.57
C TYR A 204 3.42 12.78 1.56
N ALA A 205 4.01 12.66 0.38
CA ALA A 205 3.69 13.46 -0.78
C ALA A 205 3.17 12.57 -1.90
N VAL A 206 2.10 13.01 -2.55
CA VAL A 206 1.57 12.47 -3.80
C VAL A 206 1.93 13.43 -4.92
N GLY A 207 2.81 13.00 -5.81
CA GLY A 207 3.13 13.67 -7.06
C GLY A 207 2.27 13.12 -8.19
N LEU A 208 1.77 14.01 -9.04
CA LEU A 208 1.12 13.65 -10.29
C LEU A 208 1.78 14.45 -11.40
N THR A 209 2.37 13.75 -12.37
CA THR A 209 2.89 14.36 -13.59
C THR A 209 2.22 13.71 -14.78
N ALA A 210 1.75 14.50 -15.74
CA ALA A 210 1.12 13.93 -16.92
C ALA A 210 1.44 14.72 -18.19
N ASN A 211 1.61 13.98 -19.28
CA ASN A 211 1.86 14.51 -20.62
C ASN A 211 0.94 13.82 -21.64
N SER A 212 1.17 14.07 -22.94
CA SER A 212 0.31 13.52 -24.00
C SER A 212 0.33 12.00 -24.13
N SER A 213 1.30 11.32 -23.53
CA SER A 213 1.60 9.91 -23.78
C SER A 213 1.71 9.08 -22.50
N ALA A 214 1.86 9.72 -21.34
CA ALA A 214 1.99 9.03 -20.06
C ALA A 214 1.46 9.87 -18.89
N ILE A 215 1.04 9.16 -17.84
CA ILE A 215 0.79 9.67 -16.49
C ILE A 215 1.79 8.97 -15.57
N THR A 216 2.41 9.72 -14.68
CA THR A 216 3.18 9.20 -13.55
C THR A 216 2.51 9.69 -12.26
N ILE A 217 2.33 8.77 -11.32
CA ILE A 217 1.85 9.00 -9.97
C ILE A 217 2.96 8.53 -9.04
N ASP A 218 3.47 9.44 -8.22
CA ASP A 218 4.53 9.19 -7.25
C ASP A 218 3.96 9.33 -5.85
N VAL A 219 4.15 8.36 -4.96
CA VAL A 219 3.74 8.43 -3.55
C VAL A 219 4.93 8.07 -2.68
N SER A 220 5.49 9.04 -1.98
CA SER A 220 6.66 8.82 -1.12
C SER A 220 6.48 9.45 0.26
N GLY A 221 6.95 8.77 1.29
CA GLY A 221 6.75 9.22 2.65
C GLY A 221 7.07 8.18 3.70
N PHE A 222 6.48 8.36 4.88
CA PHE A 222 6.54 7.38 5.95
C PHE A 222 5.28 7.38 6.81
N VAL A 223 5.07 6.27 7.49
CA VAL A 223 4.14 6.12 8.61
C VAL A 223 4.88 5.56 9.83
N THR A 224 4.38 5.83 11.04
CA THR A 224 4.90 5.24 12.27
C THR A 224 3.81 5.13 13.33
N ASN A 225 3.93 4.13 14.20
CA ASN A 225 3.14 4.02 15.43
C ASN A 225 3.87 4.58 16.67
N GLY A 226 5.08 5.13 16.47
CA GLY A 226 5.99 5.59 17.52
C GLY A 226 7.11 4.60 17.87
N ASP A 227 6.93 3.31 17.57
CA ASP A 227 7.92 2.25 17.77
C ASP A 227 8.58 1.83 16.45
N ASP A 228 7.76 1.42 15.49
CA ASP A 228 8.18 1.04 14.14
C ASP A 228 7.82 2.14 13.13
N ARG A 229 8.66 2.28 12.11
CA ARG A 229 8.46 3.24 11.01
C ARG A 229 8.62 2.52 9.68
N VAL A 230 7.65 2.72 8.79
CA VAL A 230 7.70 2.25 7.42
C VAL A 230 7.90 3.46 6.52
N ASN A 231 9.01 3.49 5.79
CA ASN A 231 9.20 4.38 4.67
C ASN A 231 8.63 3.71 3.42
N PHE A 232 7.95 4.47 2.58
CA PHE A 232 7.42 3.99 1.32
C PHE A 232 7.76 4.93 0.18
N ASP A 233 7.94 4.34 -1.01
CA ASP A 233 8.17 5.02 -2.28
C ASP A 233 7.49 4.21 -3.38
N LEU A 234 6.41 4.76 -3.96
CA LEU A 234 5.55 4.09 -4.91
C LEU A 234 5.48 4.91 -6.20
N ASP A 235 6.02 4.38 -7.29
CA ASP A 235 5.87 4.93 -8.64
C ASP A 235 4.87 4.09 -9.44
N THR A 236 3.87 4.77 -9.99
CA THR A 236 2.96 4.20 -10.99
C THR A 236 3.07 5.00 -12.27
N ARG A 237 3.44 4.32 -13.36
CA ARG A 237 3.47 4.90 -14.70
C ARG A 237 2.44 4.25 -15.60
N LEU A 238 1.49 5.04 -16.09
CA LEU A 238 0.48 4.63 -17.05
C LEU A 238 0.81 5.18 -18.44
N THR A 239 0.75 4.32 -19.45
CA THR A 239 0.87 4.68 -20.87
C THR A 239 -0.32 4.12 -21.64
N SER A 240 -0.39 4.38 -22.96
CA SER A 240 -1.41 3.74 -23.81
C SER A 240 -1.21 2.23 -23.99
N GLU A 241 -0.03 1.70 -23.67
CA GLU A 241 0.36 0.32 -23.97
C GLU A 241 0.53 -0.53 -22.72
N ALA A 242 0.97 0.09 -21.62
CA ALA A 242 1.32 -0.59 -20.40
C ALA A 242 1.07 0.25 -19.14
N VAL A 243 0.92 -0.45 -18.02
CA VAL A 243 1.01 0.06 -16.65
C VAL A 243 2.28 -0.51 -16.04
N VAL A 244 3.13 0.35 -15.48
CA VAL A 244 4.35 -0.01 -14.77
C VAL A 244 4.21 0.43 -13.31
N LEU A 245 4.58 -0.45 -12.38
CA LEU A 245 4.55 -0.26 -10.94
C LEU A 245 5.96 -0.51 -10.42
N ASP A 246 6.51 0.42 -9.64
CA ASP A 246 7.79 0.27 -8.93
C ASP A 246 7.61 0.77 -7.50
N TYR A 247 7.43 -0.17 -6.58
CA TYR A 247 7.01 0.08 -5.22
C TYR A 247 8.05 -0.45 -4.23
N SER A 248 8.38 0.35 -3.24
CA SER A 248 9.33 -0.01 -2.20
C SER A 248 8.83 0.36 -0.81
N LEU A 249 9.02 -0.55 0.15
CA LEU A 249 8.77 -0.34 1.58
C LEU A 249 10.02 -0.68 2.35
N THR A 250 10.38 0.13 3.33
CA THR A 250 11.52 -0.14 4.20
C THR A 250 11.13 0.10 5.65
N VAL A 251 11.52 -0.81 6.53
CA VAL A 251 11.34 -0.72 7.98
C VAL A 251 12.72 -0.56 8.64
N PRO A 252 13.23 0.67 8.81
CA PRO A 252 14.60 0.88 9.29
C PRO A 252 14.83 0.30 10.69
N THR A 253 13.79 0.28 11.54
CA THR A 253 13.81 -0.25 12.91
C THR A 253 14.00 -1.76 12.96
N ARG A 254 13.69 -2.47 11.87
CA ARG A 254 13.82 -3.92 11.71
C ARG A 254 15.07 -4.32 10.92
N GLY A 255 16.20 -3.66 11.21
CA GLY A 255 17.47 -3.93 10.52
C GLY A 255 17.44 -3.62 9.02
N GLY A 256 16.56 -2.70 8.58
CA GLY A 256 16.38 -2.36 7.18
C GLY A 256 15.60 -3.40 6.38
N PHE A 257 14.72 -4.17 7.02
CA PHE A 257 13.76 -5.04 6.32
C PHE A 257 13.04 -4.24 5.22
N ARG A 258 12.93 -4.82 4.03
CA ARG A 258 12.42 -4.15 2.85
C ARG A 258 11.60 -5.09 1.98
N ILE A 259 10.53 -4.54 1.41
CA ILE A 259 9.70 -5.20 0.39
C ILE A 259 9.76 -4.34 -0.87
N ASP A 260 10.12 -4.94 -1.99
CA ASP A 260 10.12 -4.31 -3.31
C ASP A 260 9.16 -5.05 -4.23
N PHE A 261 8.32 -4.32 -4.94
CA PHE A 261 7.42 -4.85 -5.94
C PHE A 261 7.60 -4.08 -7.25
N GLU A 262 7.99 -4.82 -8.28
CA GLU A 262 8.06 -4.32 -9.66
C GLU A 262 7.01 -5.06 -10.48
N GLY A 263 6.20 -4.32 -11.24
CA GLY A 263 5.16 -4.89 -12.07
C GLY A 263 5.05 -4.17 -13.39
N GLU A 264 4.88 -4.91 -14.48
CA GLU A 264 4.53 -4.36 -15.79
C GLU A 264 3.37 -5.16 -16.38
N ALA A 265 2.28 -4.47 -16.70
CA ALA A 265 1.10 -5.06 -17.30
C ALA A 265 0.80 -4.39 -18.64
N ASN A 266 0.60 -5.19 -19.68
CA ASN A 266 0.11 -4.75 -20.99
C ASN A 266 -1.11 -5.59 -21.41
N ALA A 267 -1.62 -5.39 -22.63
CA ALA A 267 -2.82 -6.08 -23.11
C ALA A 267 -2.69 -7.62 -23.21
N ALA A 268 -1.47 -8.15 -23.28
CA ALA A 268 -1.20 -9.58 -23.47
C ALA A 268 -0.63 -10.26 -22.23
N THR A 269 0.22 -9.55 -21.48
CA THR A 269 1.04 -10.13 -20.41
C THR A 269 1.14 -9.22 -19.21
N VAL A 270 1.32 -9.84 -18.06
CA VAL A 270 1.72 -9.20 -16.80
C VAL A 270 3.02 -9.86 -16.35
N THR A 271 4.05 -9.06 -16.11
CA THR A 271 5.31 -9.48 -15.49
C THR A 271 5.38 -8.87 -14.10
N THR A 272 5.80 -9.63 -13.11
CA THR A 272 5.96 -9.12 -11.74
C THR A 272 7.19 -9.72 -11.09
N THR A 273 7.87 -8.91 -10.29
CA THR A 273 8.89 -9.30 -9.34
C THR A 273 8.50 -8.76 -7.99
N LEU A 274 8.55 -9.62 -6.98
CA LEU A 274 8.28 -9.26 -5.60
C LEU A 274 9.41 -9.81 -4.75
N GLU A 275 10.11 -8.93 -4.05
CA GLU A 275 11.24 -9.27 -3.20
C GLU A 275 10.98 -8.81 -1.77
N ALA A 276 11.19 -9.70 -0.80
CA ALA A 276 11.30 -9.34 0.61
C ALA A 276 12.72 -9.66 1.08
N ARG A 277 13.42 -8.68 1.66
CA ARG A 277 14.79 -8.86 2.14
C ARG A 277 15.03 -8.19 3.48
N GLY A 278 15.87 -8.80 4.31
CA GLY A 278 16.26 -8.24 5.61
C GLY A 278 17.23 -9.14 6.37
N PRO A 279 17.32 -8.96 7.70
CA PRO A 279 18.18 -9.79 8.57
C PRO A 279 17.86 -11.29 8.55
N HIS A 280 16.66 -11.66 8.09
CA HIS A 280 16.13 -13.02 8.07
C HIS A 280 16.21 -13.70 6.70
N GLY A 281 17.01 -13.15 5.78
CA GLY A 281 17.21 -13.68 4.43
C GLY A 281 16.51 -12.85 3.35
N THR A 282 16.39 -13.43 2.17
CA THR A 282 15.75 -12.83 1.00
C THR A 282 14.85 -13.84 0.33
N VAL A 283 13.68 -13.39 -0.10
CA VAL A 283 12.72 -14.19 -0.85
C VAL A 283 12.30 -13.39 -2.06
N THR A 284 12.40 -13.98 -3.24
CA THR A 284 12.02 -13.35 -4.49
C THR A 284 11.00 -14.23 -5.20
N ILE A 285 9.90 -13.63 -5.64
CA ILE A 285 8.90 -14.25 -6.52
C ILE A 285 8.88 -13.45 -7.80
N ALA A 286 9.37 -14.04 -8.89
CA ALA A 286 9.45 -13.40 -10.18
C ALA A 286 8.76 -14.25 -11.25
N GLY A 287 8.05 -13.62 -12.17
CA GLY A 287 7.37 -14.37 -13.20
C GLY A 287 6.55 -13.53 -14.16
N SER A 288 5.87 -14.23 -15.05
CA SER A 288 4.96 -13.61 -16.00
C SER A 288 3.73 -14.48 -16.23
N GLN A 289 2.62 -13.83 -16.56
CA GLN A 289 1.38 -14.50 -16.92
C GLN A 289 0.67 -13.78 -18.06
N SER A 290 -0.09 -14.55 -18.83
CA SER A 290 -1.10 -14.09 -19.77
C SER A 290 -2.49 -14.28 -19.17
N ALA A 291 -3.54 -14.06 -19.96
CA ALA A 291 -4.91 -14.31 -19.53
C ALA A 291 -5.21 -15.78 -19.18
N THR A 292 -4.44 -16.75 -19.72
CA THR A 292 -4.74 -18.18 -19.58
C THR A 292 -3.58 -19.03 -19.08
N THR A 293 -2.35 -18.52 -19.07
CA THR A 293 -1.14 -19.25 -18.69
C THR A 293 -0.18 -18.37 -17.93
N GLY A 294 0.80 -18.95 -17.23
CA GLY A 294 1.82 -18.17 -16.54
C GLY A 294 2.86 -19.06 -15.87
N SER A 295 3.97 -18.45 -15.46
CA SER A 295 5.04 -19.12 -14.75
C SER A 295 5.70 -18.15 -13.77
N TYR A 296 5.96 -18.63 -12.57
CA TYR A 296 6.66 -17.91 -11.51
C TYR A 296 7.75 -18.79 -10.92
N GLU A 297 8.87 -18.18 -10.59
CA GLU A 297 9.97 -18.76 -9.84
C GLU A 297 9.98 -18.14 -8.45
N VAL A 298 10.15 -18.99 -7.45
CA VAL A 298 10.30 -18.60 -6.05
C VAL A 298 11.72 -18.93 -5.65
N GLU A 299 12.48 -17.91 -5.31
CA GLU A 299 13.86 -18.03 -4.85
C GLU A 299 13.96 -17.69 -3.36
N VAL A 300 14.77 -18.43 -2.63
CA VAL A 300 15.10 -18.17 -1.23
C VAL A 300 16.62 -18.02 -1.14
N ASN A 301 17.07 -16.85 -0.70
CA ASN A 301 18.48 -16.44 -0.68
C ASN A 301 19.17 -16.62 -2.06
N GLY A 302 18.43 -16.36 -3.16
CA GLY A 302 18.90 -16.51 -4.53
C GLY A 302 18.99 -17.94 -5.05
N ALA A 303 18.55 -18.94 -4.28
CA ALA A 303 18.43 -20.32 -4.74
C ALA A 303 16.98 -20.62 -5.13
N LEU A 304 16.78 -21.22 -6.30
CA LEU A 304 15.46 -21.69 -6.72
C LEU A 304 14.90 -22.64 -5.66
N PHE A 305 13.72 -22.32 -5.15
CA PHE A 305 12.99 -23.11 -4.16
C PHE A 305 11.82 -23.83 -4.82
N ALA A 306 11.02 -23.11 -5.59
CA ALA A 306 9.87 -23.68 -6.29
C ALA A 306 9.58 -22.95 -7.61
N THR A 307 8.90 -23.66 -8.50
CA THR A 307 8.28 -23.10 -9.70
C THR A 307 6.77 -23.25 -9.59
N ILE A 308 6.04 -22.26 -10.08
CA ILE A 308 4.59 -22.26 -10.13
C ILE A 308 4.17 -22.07 -11.57
N THR A 309 3.47 -23.04 -12.12
CA THR A 309 2.97 -23.00 -13.50
C THR A 309 1.45 -22.88 -13.51
N LEU A 310 0.93 -21.90 -14.24
CA LEU A 310 -0.49 -21.69 -14.49
C LEU A 310 -0.83 -22.16 -15.91
N SER A 311 -1.91 -22.92 -16.04
CA SER A 311 -2.39 -23.44 -17.32
C SER A 311 -3.90 -23.32 -17.42
N GLU A 312 -4.40 -23.14 -18.64
CA GLU A 312 -5.81 -22.85 -18.87
C GLU A 312 -6.73 -23.97 -18.35
N GLY A 313 -7.65 -23.59 -17.48
CA GLY A 313 -8.64 -24.52 -16.91
C GLY A 313 -8.07 -25.59 -15.98
N GLN A 314 -6.80 -25.48 -15.57
CA GLN A 314 -6.14 -26.40 -14.65
C GLN A 314 -5.84 -25.72 -13.30
N ALA A 315 -5.67 -26.54 -12.26
CA ALA A 315 -5.12 -26.05 -11.01
C ALA A 315 -3.64 -25.64 -11.20
N PRO A 316 -3.13 -24.62 -10.49
CA PRO A 316 -1.72 -24.30 -10.47
C PRO A 316 -0.88 -25.53 -10.11
N VAL A 317 0.22 -25.74 -10.84
CA VAL A 317 1.20 -26.79 -10.53
C VAL A 317 2.36 -26.13 -9.81
N ILE A 318 2.65 -26.61 -8.60
CA ILE A 318 3.79 -26.16 -7.80
C ILE A 318 4.78 -27.33 -7.76
N ALA A 319 5.99 -27.10 -8.26
CA ALA A 319 7.07 -28.08 -8.23
C ALA A 319 8.29 -27.48 -7.51
N GLY A 320 9.00 -28.30 -6.74
CA GLY A 320 10.28 -27.92 -6.15
C GLY A 320 11.35 -27.67 -7.20
N ALA A 321 12.51 -27.20 -6.76
CA ALA A 321 13.65 -26.90 -7.63
C ALA A 321 14.16 -28.10 -8.44
N ASP A 322 13.90 -29.33 -7.98
CA ASP A 322 14.23 -30.58 -8.66
C ASP A 322 13.12 -31.08 -9.61
N GLY A 323 12.00 -30.36 -9.69
CA GLY A 323 10.82 -30.71 -10.48
C GLY A 323 9.86 -31.67 -9.77
N GLU A 324 10.17 -32.15 -8.58
CA GLU A 324 9.29 -33.02 -7.80
C GLU A 324 8.27 -32.22 -6.99
N ALA A 325 7.28 -32.90 -6.40
CA ALA A 325 6.32 -32.25 -5.52
C ALA A 325 7.00 -31.79 -4.23
N LEU A 326 6.70 -30.56 -3.79
CA LEU A 326 7.14 -30.05 -2.49
C LEU A 326 6.62 -30.94 -1.35
N THR A 327 7.47 -31.13 -0.34
CA THR A 327 7.08 -31.75 0.93
C THR A 327 6.06 -30.87 1.67
N GLU A 328 5.35 -31.44 2.65
CA GLU A 328 4.39 -30.68 3.47
C GLU A 328 5.06 -29.51 4.20
N ALA A 329 6.29 -29.68 4.68
CA ALA A 329 7.05 -28.63 5.33
C ALA A 329 7.39 -27.47 4.37
N GLU A 330 7.80 -27.80 3.14
CA GLU A 330 8.09 -26.81 2.10
C GLU A 330 6.83 -26.08 1.62
N LEU A 331 5.71 -26.79 1.50
CA LEU A 331 4.41 -26.16 1.19
C LEU A 331 3.97 -25.19 2.28
N ASN A 332 4.16 -25.53 3.55
CA ASN A 332 3.86 -24.64 4.67
C ASN A 332 4.77 -23.41 4.66
N ALA A 333 6.06 -23.58 4.37
CA ALA A 333 6.99 -22.46 4.20
C ALA A 333 6.55 -21.56 3.04
N LEU A 334 6.23 -22.15 1.88
CA LEU A 334 5.73 -21.41 0.71
C LEU A 334 4.44 -20.66 1.01
N ALA A 335 3.50 -21.26 1.73
CA ALA A 335 2.26 -20.61 2.13
C ALA A 335 2.52 -19.40 3.05
N ALA A 336 3.48 -19.50 3.98
CA ALA A 336 3.88 -18.38 4.82
C ALA A 336 4.52 -17.25 4.00
N LEU A 337 5.34 -17.58 2.99
CA LEU A 337 5.88 -16.61 2.04
C LEU A 337 4.76 -15.89 1.30
N PHE A 338 3.82 -16.63 0.72
CA PHE A 338 2.68 -16.04 0.03
C PHE A 338 1.79 -15.21 0.95
N ALA A 339 1.63 -15.58 2.22
CA ALA A 339 0.88 -14.79 3.19
C ALA A 339 1.56 -13.42 3.38
N VAL A 340 2.87 -13.42 3.67
CA VAL A 340 3.69 -12.20 3.78
C VAL A 340 3.51 -11.30 2.56
N PHE A 341 3.57 -11.89 1.36
CA PHE A 341 3.46 -11.16 0.11
C PHE A 341 2.05 -10.69 -0.20
N THR A 342 1.03 -11.48 0.11
CA THR A 342 -0.37 -11.09 -0.08
C THR A 342 -0.74 -9.97 0.88
N GLU A 343 -0.22 -10.00 2.11
CA GLU A 343 -0.38 -8.94 3.10
C GLU A 343 0.39 -7.67 2.68
N GLY A 344 1.65 -7.80 2.25
CA GLY A 344 2.44 -6.67 1.73
C GLY A 344 1.89 -6.07 0.44
N PHE A 345 1.29 -6.88 -0.45
CA PHE A 345 0.65 -6.37 -1.66
C PHE A 345 -0.75 -5.82 -1.42
N GLY A 346 -1.50 -6.42 -0.49
CA GLY A 346 -2.73 -5.83 0.05
C GLY A 346 -2.43 -4.43 0.60
N PHE A 347 -1.34 -4.29 1.36
CA PHE A 347 -0.86 -3.01 1.84
C PHE A 347 -0.68 -1.96 0.72
N PHE A 348 0.03 -2.28 -0.37
CA PHE A 348 0.21 -1.35 -1.49
C PHE A 348 -1.12 -0.95 -2.15
N GLN A 349 -2.02 -1.90 -2.33
CA GLN A 349 -3.33 -1.63 -2.91
C GLN A 349 -4.19 -0.76 -2.00
N ASP A 350 -4.14 -1.02 -0.69
CA ASP A 350 -4.98 -0.33 0.29
C ASP A 350 -4.47 1.09 0.59
N LEU A 351 -3.15 1.34 0.46
CA LEU A 351 -2.62 2.69 0.49
C LEU A 351 -3.18 3.50 -0.69
N LEU A 352 -3.34 2.88 -1.85
CA LEU A 352 -3.74 3.59 -3.06
C LEU A 352 -5.27 3.51 -3.33
N ALA A 353 -6.03 2.75 -2.55
CA ALA A 353 -7.45 2.51 -2.77
C ALA A 353 -8.29 3.75 -2.39
N PRO A 354 -9.10 4.30 -3.32
CA PRO A 354 -9.90 5.48 -3.01
C PRO A 354 -10.92 5.22 -1.90
N VAL A 355 -11.00 6.12 -0.92
CA VAL A 355 -12.06 6.11 0.10
C VAL A 355 -13.40 6.42 -0.55
N GLY A 356 -14.37 5.51 -0.42
CA GLY A 356 -15.77 5.76 -0.79
C GLY A 356 -16.37 4.84 -1.85
N SER A 357 -16.28 3.51 -1.67
CA SER A 357 -17.14 2.55 -2.39
C SER A 357 -18.08 1.81 -1.45
#